data_AF-A0A2V5WUE0-F1
#
_entry.id   AF-A0A2V5WUE0-F1
#
_cell.length_a   1.000
_cell.length_b   1.000
_cell.length_c   1.000
_cell.angle_alpha   90.00
_cell.angle_beta   90.00
_cell.angle_gamma   90.00
#
_symmetry.space_group_name_H-M   'P 1'
#
loop_
_entity.id
_entity.type
_entity.pdbx_description
1 polymer ?
#
loop_
_entity_poly.entity_id
_entity_poly.type
_entity_poly.pdbx_seq_one_letter_code
_entity_poly.pdbx_strand_id
1 'polypeptide(L)' 'MTHAQIYLEQVRQIAAALDHELIEKMAEELAHLRERGGRLILLGVGGSAANCSHA' A
#
# COMPACT_ATOMS: atom_id res chain seq x y z
N MET A 1 14.60 13.79 20.83
CA MET A 1 13.69 13.84 19.66
C MET A 1 12.26 13.74 20.15
N THR A 2 11.33 14.46 19.54
CA THR A 2 9.89 14.35 19.85
C THR A 2 9.32 13.08 19.21
N HIS A 3 8.16 12.63 19.69
CA HIS A 3 7.45 11.48 19.09
C HIS A 3 7.20 11.69 17.58
N ALA A 4 6.79 12.90 17.18
CA ALA A 4 6.56 13.23 15.78
C ALA A 4 7.83 13.11 14.92
N GLN A 5 8.99 13.55 15.45
CA GLN A 5 10.26 13.41 14.74
C GLN A 5 10.65 11.94 14.54
N ILE A 6 10.45 11.10 15.56
CA ILE A 6 10.73 9.67 15.47
C ILE A 6 9.81 8.98 14.46
N TYR A 7 8.52 9.27 14.53
CA TYR A 7 7.52 8.70 13.63
C TYR A 7 7.85 9.02 12.16
N LEU A 8 8.11 10.29 11.85
CA LEU A 8 8.41 10.71 10.48
C LEU A 8 9.73 10.12 9.95
N GLU A 9 10.74 9.97 10.82
CA GLU A 9 11.97 9.30 10.44
C GLU A 9 11.76 7.81 10.15
N GLN A 10 10.93 7.12 10.94
CA GLN A 10 10.58 5.72 10.69
C GLN A 10 9.77 5.55 9.40
N VAL A 11 8.81 6.44 9.13
CA VAL A 11 8.07 6.47 7.86
C VAL A 11 9.04 6.58 6.68
N ARG A 12 10.01 7.51 6.75
CA ARG A 12 11.02 7.70 5.71
C ARG A 12 11.87 6.45 5.51
N GLN A 13 12.34 5.83 6.60
CA GLN A 13 13.17 4.63 6.54
C GLN A 13 12.42 3.44 5.91
N ILE A 14 11.16 3.22 6.31
CA ILE A 14 10.33 2.15 5.77
C ILE A 14 10.02 2.41 4.30
N ALA A 15 9.63 3.64 3.94
CA ALA A 15 9.33 4.01 2.56
C ALA A 15 10.54 3.81 1.64
N ALA A 16 11.75 4.14 2.11
CA ALA A 16 12.98 3.94 1.36
C ALA A 16 13.36 2.45 1.17
N ALA A 17 12.82 1.54 1.98
CA ALA A 17 13.05 0.10 1.87
C ALA A 17 12.06 -0.62 0.94
N LEU A 18 11.05 0.08 0.42
CA LEU A 18 10.09 -0.50 -0.50
C LEU A 18 10.71 -0.69 -1.90
N ASP A 19 10.39 -1.83 -2.52
CA ASP A 19 10.79 -2.11 -3.89
C ASP A 19 9.87 -1.35 -4.86
N HIS A 20 10.46 -0.43 -5.61
CA HIS A 20 9.72 0.46 -6.50
C HIS A 20 9.23 -0.28 -7.74
N GLU A 21 10.00 -1.23 -8.28
CA GLU A 21 9.59 -2.01 -9.45
C GLU A 21 8.41 -2.92 -9.10
N LEU A 22 8.39 -3.48 -7.89
CA LEU A 22 7.27 -4.30 -7.43
C LEU A 22 5.98 -3.48 -7.27
N ILE A 23 6.09 -2.22 -6.80
CA ILE A 23 4.94 -1.32 -6.69
C ILE A 23 4.35 -1.02 -8.06
N GLU A 24 5.18 -0.65 -9.04
CA GLU A 24 4.72 -0.35 -10.40
C GLU A 24 4.08 -1.59 -11.05
N LYS A 25 4.72 -2.76 -10.93
CA LYS A 25 4.16 -4.02 -11.41
C LYS A 25 2.79 -4.33 -10.77
N MET A 26 2.63 -4.09 -9.48
CA MET A 26 1.34 -4.26 -8.81
C MET A 26 0.28 -3.32 -9.39
N ALA A 27 0.63 -2.06 -9.66
CA ALA A 27 -0.29 -1.09 -10.27
C ALA A 27 -0.71 -1.50 -11.68
N GLU A 28 0.23 -1.97 -12.51
CA GLU A 28 -0.05 -2.50 -13.85
C GLU A 28 -0.99 -3.70 -13.81
N GLU A 29 -0.75 -4.67 -12.92
CA GLU A 29 -1.62 -5.84 -12.77
C GLU A 29 -3.04 -5.46 -12.32
N LEU A 30 -3.19 -4.45 -11.47
CA LEU A 30 -4.49 -3.91 -11.08
C LEU A 30 -5.20 -3.22 -12.26
N ALA A 31 -4.46 -2.50 -13.11
CA ALA A 31 -5.01 -1.91 -14.32
C ALA A 31 -5.51 -3.00 -15.30
N HIS A 32 -4.70 -4.03 -15.53
CA HIS A 32 -5.09 -5.17 -16.37
C HIS A 32 -6.25 -5.96 -15.80
N LEU A 33 -6.32 -6.14 -14.47
CA LEU A 33 -7.48 -6.74 -13.79
C LEU A 33 -8.77 -5.99 -14.11
N ARG A 34 -8.73 -4.65 -14.13
CA ARG A 34 -9.88 -3.82 -14.49
C ARG A 34 -10.24 -3.97 -15.98
N GLU A 35 -9.26 -3.91 -16.88
CA GLU A 35 -9.47 -4.03 -18.33
C GLU A 35 -10.17 -5.34 -18.72
N ARG A 36 -9.78 -6.45 -18.09
CA ARG A 36 -10.36 -7.77 -18.32
C ARG A 36 -11.70 -8.00 -17.59
N GLY A 37 -12.27 -6.97 -16.96
CA GLY A 37 -13.54 -7.05 -16.23
C GLY A 37 -13.46 -7.87 -14.93
N GLY A 38 -12.27 -8.04 -14.38
CA GLY A 38 -12.02 -8.80 -13.16
C GLY A 38 -12.57 -8.14 -11.90
N ARG A 39 -12.50 -8.87 -10.79
CA ARG A 39 -12.90 -8.41 -9.45
C ARG A 39 -11.72 -8.52 -8.50
N LEU A 40 -11.51 -7.48 -7.71
CA LEU A 40 -10.55 -7.46 -6.62
C LEU A 40 -11.31 -7.64 -5.30
N ILE A 41 -10.84 -8.54 -4.44
CA ILE A 41 -11.35 -8.71 -3.07
C ILE A 41 -10.20 -8.38 -2.12
N LEU A 42 -10.41 -7.38 -1.27
CA LEU A 42 -9.44 -6.97 -0.26
C LEU A 42 -9.91 -7.44 1.12
N LEU A 43 -8.97 -7.98 1.90
CA LEU A 43 -9.20 -8.48 3.25
C LEU A 43 -8.19 -7.83 4.19
N GLY A 44 -8.67 -7.29 5.31
CA GLY A 44 -7.84 -6.66 6.32
C GLY A 44 -8.37 -6.89 7.72
N VAL A 45 -7.54 -6.64 8.74
CA VAL A 45 -7.89 -6.78 10.17
C VAL A 45 -7.43 -5.56 10.96
N GLY A 46 -8.21 -5.13 11.95
CA GLY A 46 -7.88 -3.94 12.75
C GLY A 46 -7.68 -2.70 11.88
N GLY A 47 -6.58 -1.97 12.07
CA GLY A 47 -6.28 -0.76 11.30
C GLY A 47 -6.15 -0.99 9.78
N SER A 48 -5.69 -2.16 9.34
CA SER A 48 -5.59 -2.46 7.89
C SER A 48 -6.94 -2.77 7.26
N ALA A 49 -7.94 -3.19 8.04
CA ALA A 49 -9.31 -3.35 7.54
C ALA A 49 -9.89 -2.01 7.04
N ALA A 50 -9.57 -0.91 7.74
CA ALA A 50 -9.96 0.44 7.30
C ALA A 50 -9.34 0.79 5.95
N ASN A 51 -8.05 0.51 5.74
CA ASN A 51 -7.39 0.70 4.44
C ASN A 51 -8.06 -0.13 3.34
N CYS A 52 -8.36 -1.40 3.60
CA CYS A 52 -9.04 -2.27 2.63
C CYS A 52 -10.46 -1.81 2.31
N SER A 53 -11.16 -1.15 3.24
CA SER A 53 -12.52 -0.65 3.00
C SER A 53 -12.60 0.61 2.13
N HIS A 54 -11.49 1.36 2.01
CA HIS A 54 -11.42 2.59 1.21
C HIS A 54 -10.95 2.38 -0.23
N ALA A 55 -10.36 1.21 -0.52
CA ALA A 55 -9.80 0.84 -1.80
C ALA A 55 -10.86 0.32 -2.78
#